data_AF-A0A850DD34-F1
#
_entry.id   AF-A0A850DD34-F1
#
_cell.length_a   1.000
_cell.length_b   1.000
_cell.length_c   1.000
_cell.angle_alpha   90.00
_cell.angle_beta   90.00
_cell.angle_gamma   90.00
#
_symmetry.space_group_name_H-M   'P 1'
#
loop_
_entity.id
_entity.type
_entity.pdbx_description
1 polymer ?
#
loop_
_entity_poly.entity_id
_entity_poly.type
_entity_poly.pdbx_seq_one_letter_code
_entity_poly.pdbx_strand_id
1 'polypeptide(L)'
;MYRVFEALDELVAIVEEARGIPPTRGCIVPRGDVLDLLDDVREALPTELDDAQDVLDHRDKLVGDARITAETTVTNATEQATDTLDKSRVEADRILAEAKDHADRMVAEASSHADALVEDAKADSNRTVEEAKREYETVTARARTEADRLVEAGKASYDRAVAEGQAERERLVEATEVVQAARVEAGNVVDAAHQEADRTRAECDAYVDAKLAEFEELLTGTLRSVGRGRQQLRPNAAADYRGSATGAYRTSAAGDYRAAAAADDAPERQATRRRSRHAE
;
A
#
# COMPACT_ATOMS: atom_id res chain seq x y z
N MET A 1 33.66 -0.55 117.83
CA MET A 1 34.99 -0.86 118.36
C MET A 1 35.02 -0.77 119.89
N TYR A 2 34.62 0.35 120.50
CA TYR A 2 34.63 0.53 121.97
C TYR A 2 33.93 -0.57 122.77
N ARG A 3 32.78 -1.07 122.31
CA ARG A 3 32.00 -2.11 123.01
C ARG A 3 32.68 -3.48 123.12
N VAL A 4 33.58 -3.82 122.19
CA VAL A 4 34.30 -5.11 122.19
C VAL A 4 35.45 -5.08 123.19
N PHE A 5 36.22 -3.98 123.19
CA PHE A 5 37.28 -3.78 124.18
C PHE A 5 36.71 -3.62 125.59
N GLU A 6 35.59 -2.90 125.74
CA GLU A 6 34.87 -2.80 127.02
C GLU A 6 34.38 -4.16 127.53
N ALA A 7 33.84 -5.01 126.64
CA ALA A 7 33.42 -6.37 127.01
C ALA A 7 34.60 -7.29 127.36
N LEU A 8 35.77 -7.11 126.72
CA LEU A 8 37.00 -7.83 127.07
C LEU A 8 37.55 -7.38 128.42
N ASP A 9 37.58 -6.07 128.68
CA ASP A 9 38.00 -5.51 129.97
C ASP A 9 37.06 -5.96 131.11
N GLU A 10 35.74 -6.00 130.87
CA GLU A 10 34.76 -6.53 131.82
C GLU A 10 34.96 -8.04 132.05
N LEU A 11 35.24 -8.81 131.00
CA LEU A 11 35.50 -10.25 131.11
C LEU A 11 36.79 -10.55 131.90
N VAL A 12 37.85 -9.76 131.69
CA VAL A 12 39.09 -9.81 132.47
C VAL A 12 38.79 -9.53 133.95
N ALA A 13 38.05 -8.46 134.24
CA ALA A 13 37.68 -8.11 135.62
C ALA A 13 36.85 -9.22 136.31
N ILE A 14 35.89 -9.83 135.61
CA ILE A 14 35.09 -10.95 136.13
C ILE A 14 35.97 -12.16 136.47
N VAL A 15 36.93 -12.50 135.60
CA VAL A 15 37.87 -13.61 135.81
C VAL A 15 38.86 -13.28 136.93
N GLU A 16 39.22 -12.01 137.10
CA GLU A 16 40.10 -11.54 138.16
C GLU A 16 39.44 -11.53 139.56
N GLU A 17 38.14 -11.28 139.64
CA GLU A 17 37.39 -11.28 140.91
C GLU A 17 36.83 -12.66 141.27
N ALA A 18 36.88 -13.62 140.33
CA ALA A 18 36.38 -14.98 140.52
C ALA A 18 37.08 -15.70 141.70
N ARG A 19 36.27 -16.15 142.67
CA ARG A 19 36.73 -16.80 143.92
C ARG A 19 36.94 -18.30 143.74
N GLY A 20 38.11 -18.81 144.12
CA GLY A 20 38.43 -20.24 144.06
C GLY A 20 37.55 -21.10 144.97
N ILE A 21 36.98 -22.17 144.41
CA ILE A 21 36.10 -23.12 145.10
C ILE A 21 36.79 -24.48 145.14
N PRO A 22 36.66 -25.29 146.22
CA PRO A 22 37.23 -26.64 146.28
C PRO A 22 36.78 -27.51 145.08
N PRO A 23 37.62 -28.42 144.57
CA PRO A 23 37.34 -29.19 143.36
C PRO A 23 36.03 -30.01 143.52
N THR A 24 34.98 -29.59 142.81
CA THR A 24 33.71 -30.31 142.66
C THR A 24 33.58 -30.82 141.23
N ARG A 25 32.56 -31.61 140.87
CA ARG A 25 32.37 -32.23 139.53
C ARG A 25 32.24 -31.23 138.34
N GLY A 26 32.56 -29.96 138.53
CA GLY A 26 32.63 -28.93 137.49
C GLY A 26 34.02 -28.79 136.87
N CYS A 27 34.08 -28.03 135.78
CA CYS A 27 35.31 -27.70 135.08
C CYS A 27 36.14 -26.73 135.94
N ILE A 28 37.37 -27.14 136.29
CA ILE A 28 38.36 -26.28 136.94
C ILE A 28 39.14 -25.59 135.83
N VAL A 29 39.05 -24.26 135.78
CA VAL A 29 39.72 -23.46 134.76
C VAL A 29 40.89 -22.74 135.42
N PRO A 30 42.14 -22.94 134.94
CA PRO A 30 43.28 -22.19 135.43
C PRO A 30 43.09 -20.71 135.10
N ARG A 31 42.94 -19.89 136.13
CA ARG A 31 42.70 -18.45 135.98
C ARG A 31 43.81 -17.74 135.21
N GLY A 32 45.07 -18.13 135.45
CA GLY A 32 46.24 -17.58 134.74
C GLY A 32 46.10 -17.78 133.23
N ASP A 33 45.96 -19.04 132.80
CA ASP A 33 45.83 -19.40 131.39
C ASP A 33 44.66 -18.69 130.68
N VAL A 34 43.54 -18.42 131.36
CA VAL A 34 42.41 -17.66 130.77
C VAL A 34 42.72 -16.18 130.62
N LEU A 35 43.34 -15.57 131.62
CA LEU A 35 43.73 -14.16 131.54
C LEU A 35 44.80 -13.98 130.46
N ASP A 36 45.78 -14.88 130.38
CA ASP A 36 46.80 -14.88 129.33
C ASP A 36 46.14 -14.99 127.94
N LEU A 37 45.16 -15.89 127.75
CA LEU A 37 44.42 -16.00 126.48
C LEU A 37 43.55 -14.78 126.16
N LEU A 38 42.99 -14.10 127.16
CA LEU A 38 42.22 -12.87 126.96
C LEU A 38 43.14 -11.69 126.61
N ASP A 39 44.34 -11.63 127.19
CA ASP A 39 45.37 -10.66 126.84
C ASP A 39 45.91 -10.92 125.42
N ASP A 40 46.17 -12.18 125.05
CA ASP A 40 46.54 -12.55 123.67
C ASP A 40 45.45 -12.12 122.67
N VAL A 41 44.18 -12.33 123.01
CA VAL A 41 43.04 -11.88 122.19
C VAL A 41 42.97 -10.35 122.13
N ARG A 42 43.22 -9.66 123.25
CA ARG A 42 43.26 -8.19 123.31
C ARG A 42 44.38 -7.61 122.45
N GLU A 43 45.53 -8.28 122.39
CA GLU A 43 46.69 -7.86 121.60
C GLU A 43 46.53 -8.18 120.11
N ALA A 44 45.98 -9.35 119.76
CA ALA A 44 45.84 -9.79 118.37
C ALA A 44 44.63 -9.17 117.64
N LEU A 45 43.48 -8.99 118.31
CA LEU A 45 42.25 -8.50 117.68
C LEU A 45 42.34 -7.13 116.99
N PRO A 46 43.03 -6.10 117.55
CA PRO A 46 43.18 -4.82 116.87
C PRO A 46 43.85 -4.97 115.50
N THR A 47 44.93 -5.75 115.43
CA THR A 47 45.71 -5.98 114.21
C THR A 47 44.88 -6.73 113.17
N GLU A 48 44.19 -7.81 113.56
CA GLU A 48 43.32 -8.57 112.66
C GLU A 48 42.13 -7.74 112.13
N LEU A 49 41.61 -6.81 112.95
CA LEU A 49 40.53 -5.91 112.54
C LEU A 49 41.03 -4.79 111.61
N ASP A 50 42.28 -4.35 111.76
CA ASP A 50 42.94 -3.41 110.85
C ASP A 50 43.19 -4.08 109.49
N ASP A 51 43.75 -5.30 109.48
CA ASP A 51 43.95 -6.10 108.27
C ASP A 51 42.62 -6.36 107.53
N ALA A 52 41.55 -6.67 108.27
CA ALA A 52 40.22 -6.85 107.69
C ALA A 52 39.65 -5.56 107.07
N GLN A 53 39.92 -4.39 107.69
CA GLN A 53 39.53 -3.10 107.13
C GLN A 53 40.33 -2.79 105.86
N ASP A 54 41.63 -3.05 105.85
CA ASP A 54 42.49 -2.88 104.67
C ASP A 54 42.00 -3.73 103.49
N VAL A 55 41.58 -4.97 103.73
CA VAL A 55 41.00 -5.83 102.69
C VAL A 55 39.67 -5.27 102.17
N LEU A 56 38.81 -4.73 103.04
CA LEU A 56 37.55 -4.10 102.65
C LEU A 56 37.78 -2.83 101.82
N ASP A 57 38.73 -1.99 102.22
CA ASP A 57 39.10 -0.77 101.50
C ASP A 57 39.71 -1.11 100.14
N HIS A 58 40.58 -2.13 100.09
CA HIS A 58 41.14 -2.62 98.83
C HIS A 58 40.05 -3.18 97.90
N ARG A 59 39.10 -3.95 98.44
CA ARG A 59 37.95 -4.46 97.69
C ARG A 59 37.11 -3.31 97.15
N ASP A 60 36.79 -2.32 97.97
CA ASP A 60 35.94 -1.20 97.56
C ASP A 60 36.61 -0.36 96.49
N LYS A 61 37.94 -0.17 96.58
CA LYS A 61 38.74 0.42 95.51
C LYS A 61 38.71 -0.40 94.22
N LEU A 62 38.95 -1.72 94.29
CA LEU A 62 38.91 -2.60 93.12
C LEU A 62 37.53 -2.59 92.45
N VAL A 63 36.45 -2.63 93.23
CA VAL A 63 35.08 -2.56 92.71
C VAL A 63 34.80 -1.20 92.07
N GLY A 64 35.30 -0.12 92.65
CA GLY A 64 35.24 1.22 92.06
C GLY A 64 35.95 1.29 90.72
N ASP A 65 37.22 0.87 90.67
CA ASP A 65 38.04 0.87 89.46
C ASP A 65 37.44 -0.03 88.36
N ALA A 66 36.92 -1.20 88.74
CA ALA A 66 36.24 -2.12 87.82
C ALA A 66 34.95 -1.50 87.24
N ARG A 67 34.15 -0.81 88.07
CA ARG A 67 32.94 -0.11 87.60
C ARG A 67 33.29 1.01 86.63
N ILE A 68 34.27 1.85 86.96
CA ILE A 68 34.72 2.94 86.08
C ILE A 68 35.22 2.39 84.74
N THR A 69 36.02 1.32 84.78
CA THR A 69 36.53 0.67 83.56
C THR A 69 35.41 0.07 82.72
N ALA A 70 34.44 -0.59 83.36
CA ALA A 70 33.28 -1.17 82.68
C ALA A 70 32.41 -0.07 82.04
N GLU A 71 32.10 1.00 82.77
CA GLU A 71 31.36 2.16 82.25
C GLU A 71 32.08 2.80 81.07
N THR A 72 33.39 3.01 81.18
CA THR A 72 34.20 3.55 80.09
C THR A 72 34.18 2.63 78.87
N THR A 73 34.29 1.31 79.08
CA THR A 73 34.25 0.32 78.00
C THR A 73 32.89 0.30 77.30
N VAL A 74 31.80 0.32 78.06
CA VAL A 74 30.43 0.34 77.52
C VAL A 74 30.17 1.63 76.73
N THR A 75 30.59 2.79 77.26
CA THR A 75 30.45 4.07 76.57
C THR A 75 31.22 4.06 75.25
N ASN A 76 32.51 3.70 75.27
CA ASN A 76 33.33 3.64 74.06
C ASN A 76 32.77 2.65 73.02
N ALA A 77 32.34 1.46 73.46
CA ALA A 77 31.75 0.47 72.57
C ALA A 77 30.42 0.96 71.97
N THR A 78 29.61 1.66 72.76
CA THR A 78 28.34 2.24 72.30
C THR A 78 28.57 3.35 71.29
N GLU A 79 29.51 4.26 71.56
CA GLU A 79 29.90 5.32 70.63
C GLU A 79 30.42 4.75 69.29
N GLN A 80 31.34 3.78 69.35
CA GLN A 80 31.86 3.10 68.17
C GLN A 80 30.76 2.39 67.38
N ALA A 81 29.82 1.74 68.07
CA ALA A 81 28.68 1.09 67.42
C ALA A 81 27.78 2.11 66.71
N THR A 82 27.48 3.24 67.36
CA THR A 82 26.67 4.31 66.75
C THR A 82 27.34 4.92 65.52
N ASP A 83 28.64 5.24 65.60
CA ASP A 83 29.41 5.78 64.48
C ASP A 83 29.48 4.80 63.30
N THR A 84 29.68 3.51 63.59
CA THR A 84 29.68 2.46 62.56
C THR A 84 28.31 2.34 61.88
N LEU A 85 27.22 2.38 62.66
CA LEU A 85 25.86 2.31 62.12
C LEU A 85 25.52 3.52 61.26
N ASP A 86 25.90 4.72 61.69
CA ASP A 86 25.62 5.94 60.94
C ASP A 86 26.41 6.00 59.63
N LYS A 87 27.71 5.63 59.65
CA LYS A 87 28.51 5.46 58.43
C LYS A 87 27.91 4.42 57.49
N SER A 88 27.48 3.28 58.02
CA SER A 88 26.88 2.21 57.21
C SER A 88 25.56 2.65 56.58
N ARG A 89 24.74 3.43 57.29
CA ARG A 89 23.48 3.98 56.78
C ARG A 89 23.73 4.97 55.64
N VAL A 90 24.64 5.92 55.83
CA VAL A 90 25.00 6.89 54.78
C VAL A 90 25.52 6.18 53.53
N GLU A 91 26.36 5.15 53.72
CA GLU A 91 26.89 4.37 52.62
C GLU A 91 25.79 3.56 51.90
N ALA A 92 24.86 2.95 52.64
CA ALA A 92 23.73 2.24 52.06
C ALA A 92 22.83 3.19 51.25
N ASP A 93 22.54 4.39 51.77
CA ASP A 93 21.75 5.41 51.08
C ASP A 93 22.44 5.87 49.80
N ARG A 94 23.78 6.06 49.83
CA ARG A 94 24.59 6.40 48.66
C ARG A 94 24.51 5.31 47.59
N ILE A 95 24.72 4.05 47.95
CA ILE A 95 24.65 2.91 47.03
C ILE A 95 23.25 2.79 46.42
N LEU A 96 22.19 2.96 47.22
CA LEU A 96 20.82 2.91 46.73
C LEU A 96 20.51 4.05 45.75
N ALA A 97 21.01 5.26 46.00
CA ALA A 97 20.88 6.38 45.08
C ALA A 97 21.60 6.11 43.76
N GLU A 98 22.86 5.68 43.82
CA GLU A 98 23.66 5.34 42.63
C GLU A 98 23.03 4.20 41.81
N ALA A 99 22.51 3.17 42.48
CA ALA A 99 21.82 2.06 41.82
C ALA A 99 20.53 2.51 41.13
N LYS A 100 19.76 3.43 41.75
CA LYS A 100 18.57 4.02 41.13
C LYS A 100 18.94 4.85 39.91
N ASP A 101 19.92 5.73 40.01
CA ASP A 101 20.38 6.55 38.87
C ASP A 101 20.92 5.68 37.72
N HIS A 102 21.58 4.57 38.04
CA HIS A 102 22.01 3.60 37.04
C HIS A 102 20.82 2.89 36.37
N ALA A 103 19.83 2.44 37.16
CA ALA A 103 18.62 1.82 36.64
C ALA A 103 17.82 2.79 35.75
N ASP A 104 17.65 4.04 36.17
CA ASP A 104 16.93 5.06 35.41
C ASP A 104 17.61 5.36 34.08
N ARG A 105 18.96 5.46 34.07
CA ARG A 105 19.73 5.59 32.82
C ARG A 105 19.55 4.37 31.91
N MET A 106 19.64 3.17 32.45
CA MET A 106 19.48 1.94 31.68
C MET A 106 18.08 1.84 31.05
N VAL A 107 17.04 2.20 31.81
CA VAL A 107 15.65 2.23 31.29
C VAL A 107 15.51 3.29 30.21
N ALA A 108 16.03 4.50 30.41
CA ALA A 108 15.95 5.57 29.41
C ALA A 108 16.68 5.20 28.11
N GLU A 109 17.88 4.62 28.20
CA GLU A 109 18.65 4.14 27.06
C GLU A 109 17.93 3.00 26.33
N ALA A 110 17.40 2.02 27.07
CA ALA A 110 16.66 0.90 26.49
C ALA A 110 15.37 1.37 25.79
N SER A 111 14.63 2.30 26.40
CA SER A 111 13.43 2.89 25.79
C SER A 111 13.78 3.67 24.52
N SER A 112 14.82 4.51 24.56
CA SER A 112 15.27 5.27 23.38
C SER A 112 15.73 4.34 22.25
N HIS A 113 16.41 3.24 22.58
CA HIS A 113 16.83 2.25 21.60
C HIS A 113 15.64 1.50 20.99
N ALA A 114 14.66 1.12 21.81
CA ALA A 114 13.44 0.48 21.35
C ALA A 114 12.62 1.40 20.42
N ASP A 115 12.50 2.69 20.76
CA ASP A 115 11.81 3.67 19.94
C ASP A 115 12.49 3.84 18.58
N ALA A 116 13.82 3.96 18.56
CA ALA A 116 14.60 4.03 17.32
C ALA A 116 14.42 2.77 16.45
N LEU A 117 14.48 1.57 17.04
CA LEU A 117 14.26 0.32 16.33
C LEU A 117 12.87 0.24 15.69
N VAL A 118 11.84 0.69 16.41
CA VAL A 118 10.46 0.73 15.90
C VAL A 118 10.32 1.74 14.77
N GLU A 119 10.97 2.91 14.88
CA GLU A 119 10.98 3.92 13.82
C GLU A 119 11.66 3.40 12.55
N ASP A 120 12.85 2.81 12.69
CA ASP A 120 13.60 2.20 11.59
C ASP A 120 12.79 1.08 10.92
N ALA A 121 12.20 0.17 11.70
CA ALA A 121 11.38 -0.91 11.17
C ALA A 121 10.14 -0.40 10.41
N LYS A 122 9.51 0.69 10.90
CA LYS A 122 8.40 1.34 10.20
C LYS A 122 8.85 2.00 8.90
N ALA A 123 10.00 2.67 8.91
CA ALA A 123 10.57 3.29 7.71
C ALA A 123 10.90 2.24 6.64
N ASP A 124 11.50 1.12 7.04
CA ASP A 124 11.81 -0.01 6.16
C ASP A 124 10.55 -0.69 5.61
N SER A 125 9.55 -0.90 6.46
CA SER A 125 8.25 -1.44 6.03
C SER A 125 7.60 -0.52 4.99
N ASN A 126 7.55 0.79 5.25
CA ASN A 126 6.98 1.76 4.31
C ASN A 126 7.75 1.78 2.98
N ARG A 127 9.08 1.75 3.04
CA ARG A 127 9.94 1.69 1.84
C ARG A 127 9.63 0.45 1.00
N THR A 128 9.54 -0.71 1.64
CA THR A 128 9.22 -1.98 0.97
C THR A 128 7.83 -1.94 0.32
N VAL A 129 6.84 -1.40 1.02
CA VAL A 129 5.47 -1.25 0.49
C VAL A 129 5.44 -0.33 -0.73
N GLU A 130 6.14 0.80 -0.68
CA GLU A 130 6.20 1.74 -1.81
C GLU A 130 6.96 1.17 -3.01
N GLU A 131 8.04 0.43 -2.79
CA GLU A 131 8.74 -0.29 -3.84
C GLU A 131 7.84 -1.36 -4.48
N ALA A 132 7.18 -2.19 -3.67
CA ALA A 132 6.27 -3.22 -4.16
C ALA A 132 5.10 -2.65 -4.96
N LYS A 133 4.54 -1.49 -4.55
CA LYS A 133 3.49 -0.80 -5.30
C LYS A 133 3.96 -0.36 -6.69
N ARG A 134 5.16 0.24 -6.78
CA ARG A 134 5.73 0.68 -8.06
C ARG A 134 5.99 -0.49 -9.00
N GLU A 135 6.52 -1.59 -8.47
CA GLU A 135 6.73 -2.81 -9.25
C GLU A 135 5.40 -3.39 -9.73
N TYR A 136 4.41 -3.49 -8.83
CA TYR A 136 3.06 -3.93 -9.18
C TYR A 136 2.44 -3.09 -10.30
N GLU A 137 2.51 -1.75 -10.19
CA GLU A 137 2.01 -0.82 -11.22
C GLU A 137 2.73 -1.04 -12.56
N THR A 138 4.05 -1.21 -12.53
CA THR A 138 4.86 -1.44 -13.74
C THR A 138 4.49 -2.76 -14.42
N VAL A 139 4.40 -3.85 -13.64
CA VAL A 139 4.06 -5.18 -14.16
C VAL A 139 2.65 -5.21 -14.70
N THR A 140 1.69 -4.63 -13.98
CA THR A 140 0.29 -4.58 -14.42
C THR A 140 0.09 -3.70 -15.65
N ALA A 141 0.77 -2.56 -15.74
CA ALA A 141 0.73 -1.71 -16.94
C ALA A 141 1.31 -2.41 -18.17
N ARG A 142 2.43 -3.12 -18.01
CA ARG A 142 3.02 -3.93 -19.08
C ARG A 142 2.09 -5.06 -19.50
N ALA A 143 1.51 -5.79 -18.55
CA ALA A 143 0.60 -6.89 -18.82
C ALA A 143 -0.67 -6.41 -19.57
N ARG A 144 -1.23 -5.25 -19.17
CA ARG A 144 -2.37 -4.63 -19.88
C ARG A 144 -2.01 -4.27 -21.32
N THR A 145 -0.88 -3.58 -21.51
CA THR A 145 -0.40 -3.21 -22.85
C THR A 145 -0.19 -4.43 -23.74
N GLU A 146 0.36 -5.51 -23.19
CA GLU A 146 0.58 -6.75 -23.93
C GLU A 146 -0.73 -7.48 -24.24
N ALA A 147 -1.68 -7.52 -23.30
CA ALA A 147 -3.00 -8.07 -23.53
C ALA A 147 -3.73 -7.32 -24.66
N ASP A 148 -3.69 -5.99 -24.66
CA ASP A 148 -4.29 -5.16 -25.72
C ASP A 148 -3.66 -5.47 -27.08
N ARG A 149 -2.33 -5.59 -27.14
CA ARG A 149 -1.62 -6.00 -28.37
C ARG A 149 -2.04 -7.37 -28.87
N LEU A 150 -2.17 -8.35 -27.98
CA LEU A 150 -2.59 -9.70 -28.36
C LEU A 150 -4.03 -9.71 -28.88
N VAL A 151 -4.92 -8.94 -28.26
CA VAL A 151 -6.31 -8.78 -28.73
C VAL A 151 -6.34 -8.15 -30.12
N GLU A 152 -5.62 -7.06 -30.34
CA GLU A 152 -5.57 -6.40 -31.65
C GLU A 152 -4.90 -7.27 -32.72
N ALA A 153 -3.82 -7.97 -32.39
CA ALA A 153 -3.20 -8.93 -33.29
C ALA A 153 -4.16 -10.10 -33.63
N GLY A 154 -4.92 -10.58 -32.63
CA GLY A 154 -5.95 -11.60 -32.79
C GLY A 154 -7.07 -11.15 -33.73
N LYS A 155 -7.60 -9.94 -33.54
CA LYS A 155 -8.62 -9.33 -34.43
C LYS A 155 -8.10 -9.21 -35.87
N ALA A 156 -6.89 -8.66 -36.05
CA ALA A 156 -6.30 -8.51 -37.38
C ALA A 156 -6.04 -9.87 -38.06
N SER A 157 -5.70 -10.92 -37.30
CA SER A 157 -5.58 -12.27 -37.84
C SER A 157 -6.94 -12.87 -38.20
N TYR A 158 -7.96 -12.65 -37.38
CA TYR A 158 -9.33 -13.10 -37.63
C TYR A 158 -9.89 -12.44 -38.90
N ASP A 159 -9.76 -11.12 -39.02
CA ASP A 159 -10.25 -10.36 -40.18
C ASP A 159 -9.59 -10.83 -41.47
N ARG A 160 -8.28 -11.09 -41.45
CA ARG A 160 -7.56 -11.68 -42.58
C ARG A 160 -8.09 -13.06 -42.95
N ALA A 161 -8.26 -13.95 -41.98
CA ALA A 161 -8.78 -15.29 -42.23
C ALA A 161 -10.22 -15.27 -42.79
N VAL A 162 -11.06 -14.36 -42.31
CA VAL A 162 -12.42 -14.16 -42.83
C VAL A 162 -12.36 -13.64 -44.27
N ALA A 163 -11.53 -12.65 -44.56
CA ALA A 163 -11.38 -12.10 -45.91
C ALA A 163 -10.86 -13.15 -46.91
N GLU A 164 -9.83 -13.91 -46.52
CA GLU A 164 -9.29 -15.02 -47.31
C GLU A 164 -10.35 -16.10 -47.54
N GLY A 165 -11.10 -16.49 -46.50
CA GLY A 165 -12.19 -17.47 -46.62
C GLY A 165 -13.34 -16.99 -47.51
N GLN A 166 -13.68 -15.70 -47.46
CA GLN A 166 -14.69 -15.11 -48.34
C GLN A 166 -14.23 -15.09 -49.80
N ALA A 167 -12.98 -14.69 -50.06
CA ALA A 167 -12.41 -14.68 -51.40
C ALA A 167 -12.34 -16.10 -51.99
N GLU A 168 -11.93 -17.10 -51.20
CA GLU A 168 -11.89 -18.48 -51.68
C GLU A 168 -13.31 -19.04 -51.90
N ARG A 169 -14.27 -18.71 -51.02
CA ARG A 169 -15.68 -19.07 -51.24
C ARG A 169 -16.22 -18.47 -52.54
N GLU A 170 -15.93 -17.19 -52.81
CA GLU A 170 -16.33 -16.53 -54.07
C GLU A 170 -15.73 -17.23 -55.28
N ARG A 171 -14.42 -17.55 -55.21
CA ARG A 171 -13.73 -18.31 -56.26
C ARG A 171 -14.38 -19.67 -56.51
N LEU A 172 -14.70 -20.43 -55.47
CA LEU A 172 -15.35 -21.74 -55.58
C LEU A 172 -16.77 -21.65 -56.16
N VAL A 173 -17.54 -20.65 -55.73
CA VAL A 173 -18.88 -20.38 -56.27
C VAL A 173 -18.78 -20.01 -57.75
N GLU A 174 -17.84 -19.16 -58.14
CA GLU A 174 -17.60 -18.78 -59.54
C GLU A 174 -17.16 -19.97 -60.40
N ALA A 175 -16.36 -20.88 -59.86
CA ALA A 175 -15.94 -22.09 -60.54
C ALA A 175 -17.06 -23.15 -60.70
N THR A 176 -18.20 -22.99 -60.03
CA THR A 176 -19.28 -23.98 -60.06
C THR A 176 -20.03 -23.91 -61.40
N GLU A 177 -20.28 -25.08 -62.02
CA GLU A 177 -20.94 -25.19 -63.33
C GLU A 177 -22.30 -24.49 -63.38
N VAL A 178 -23.07 -24.53 -62.29
CA VAL A 178 -24.38 -23.85 -62.19
C VAL A 178 -24.24 -22.33 -62.34
N VAL A 179 -23.20 -21.72 -61.78
CA VAL A 179 -22.96 -20.26 -61.90
C VAL A 179 -22.50 -19.90 -63.30
N GLN A 180 -21.63 -20.71 -63.90
CA GLN A 180 -21.20 -20.51 -65.28
C GLN A 180 -22.36 -20.64 -66.26
N ALA A 181 -23.18 -21.69 -66.11
CA ALA A 181 -24.40 -21.90 -66.90
C ALA A 181 -25.39 -20.73 -66.71
N ALA A 182 -25.60 -20.28 -65.47
CA ALA A 182 -26.47 -19.12 -65.20
C ALA A 182 -25.95 -17.82 -65.83
N ARG A 183 -24.62 -17.59 -65.86
CA ARG A 183 -24.02 -16.41 -66.53
C ARG A 183 -24.17 -16.46 -68.04
N VAL A 184 -23.92 -17.63 -68.64
CA VAL A 184 -24.14 -17.84 -70.08
C VAL A 184 -25.61 -17.59 -70.42
N GLU A 185 -26.53 -18.14 -69.63
CA GLU A 185 -27.96 -17.94 -69.86
C GLU A 185 -28.39 -16.48 -69.66
N ALA A 186 -27.89 -15.79 -68.63
CA ALA A 186 -28.13 -14.36 -68.46
C ALA A 186 -27.62 -13.54 -69.65
N GLY A 187 -26.45 -13.89 -70.20
CA GLY A 187 -25.92 -13.29 -71.42
C GLY A 187 -26.83 -13.54 -72.62
N ASN A 188 -27.26 -14.80 -72.83
CA ASN A 188 -28.18 -15.15 -73.90
C ASN A 188 -29.51 -14.38 -73.81
N VAL A 189 -30.05 -14.19 -72.59
CA VAL A 189 -31.27 -13.41 -72.36
C VAL A 189 -31.06 -11.93 -72.71
N VAL A 190 -29.93 -11.35 -72.31
CA VAL A 190 -29.58 -9.95 -72.65
C VAL A 190 -29.44 -9.79 -74.16
N ASP A 191 -28.70 -10.69 -74.82
CA ASP A 191 -28.50 -10.65 -76.27
C ASP A 191 -29.82 -10.84 -77.03
N ALA A 192 -30.67 -11.77 -76.58
CA ALA A 192 -32.00 -11.97 -77.15
C ALA A 192 -32.87 -10.73 -76.97
N ALA A 193 -32.85 -10.09 -75.80
CA ALA A 193 -33.59 -8.86 -75.55
C ALA A 193 -33.10 -7.70 -76.42
N HIS A 194 -31.80 -7.58 -76.67
CA HIS A 194 -31.23 -6.59 -77.58
C HIS A 194 -31.65 -6.86 -79.03
N GLN A 195 -31.57 -8.11 -79.50
CA GLN A 195 -32.01 -8.48 -80.84
C GLN A 195 -33.51 -8.26 -81.05
N GLU A 196 -34.33 -8.54 -80.04
CA GLU A 196 -35.76 -8.28 -80.08
C GLU A 196 -36.05 -6.78 -80.11
N ALA A 197 -35.38 -5.98 -79.28
CA ALA A 197 -35.48 -4.53 -79.31
C ALA A 197 -35.11 -3.95 -80.68
N ASP A 198 -34.04 -4.44 -81.30
CA ASP A 198 -33.61 -3.99 -82.63
C ASP A 198 -34.58 -4.44 -83.73
N ARG A 199 -35.13 -5.65 -83.62
CA ARG A 199 -36.19 -6.13 -84.52
C ARG A 199 -37.44 -5.25 -84.41
N THR A 200 -37.90 -4.97 -83.20
CA THR A 200 -39.07 -4.10 -82.96
C THR A 200 -38.84 -2.70 -83.54
N ARG A 201 -37.64 -2.13 -83.38
CA ARG A 201 -37.31 -0.84 -84.01
C ARG A 201 -37.39 -0.91 -85.53
N ALA A 202 -36.78 -1.92 -86.15
CA ALA A 202 -36.82 -2.10 -87.60
C ALA A 202 -38.26 -2.33 -88.14
N GLU A 203 -39.07 -3.09 -87.41
CA GLU A 203 -40.50 -3.29 -87.74
C GLU A 203 -41.29 -1.99 -87.60
N CYS A 204 -41.05 -1.19 -86.56
CA CYS A 204 -41.63 0.15 -86.41
C CYS A 204 -41.22 1.07 -87.57
N ASP A 205 -39.94 1.10 -87.94
CA ASP A 205 -39.43 1.93 -89.03
C ASP A 205 -40.06 1.52 -90.37
N ALA A 206 -40.09 0.22 -90.68
CA ALA A 206 -40.72 -0.31 -91.89
C ALA A 206 -42.24 -0.04 -91.93
N TYR A 207 -42.92 -0.13 -90.77
CA TYR A 207 -44.33 0.20 -90.67
C TYR A 207 -44.59 1.69 -90.93
N VAL A 208 -43.75 2.58 -90.37
CA VAL A 208 -43.82 4.02 -90.61
C VAL A 208 -43.59 4.34 -92.09
N ASP A 209 -42.55 3.77 -92.71
CA ASP A 209 -42.28 3.96 -94.13
C ASP A 209 -43.42 3.48 -95.03
N ALA A 210 -43.97 2.29 -94.76
CA ALA A 210 -45.11 1.77 -95.51
C ALA A 210 -46.35 2.68 -95.37
N LYS A 211 -46.61 3.20 -94.17
CA LYS A 211 -47.73 4.14 -93.95
C LYS A 211 -47.50 5.49 -94.59
N LEU A 212 -46.26 5.99 -94.62
CA LEU A 212 -45.90 7.21 -95.34
C LEU A 212 -46.06 7.02 -96.86
N ALA A 213 -45.66 5.87 -97.41
CA ALA A 213 -45.85 5.54 -98.82
C ALA A 213 -47.34 5.43 -99.21
N GLU A 214 -48.16 4.77 -98.37
CA GLU A 214 -49.62 4.71 -98.56
C GLU A 214 -50.23 6.12 -98.51
N PHE A 215 -49.75 6.97 -97.60
CA PHE A 215 -50.19 8.36 -97.50
C PHE A 215 -49.75 9.20 -98.72
N GLU A 216 -48.54 8.98 -99.24
CA GLU A 216 -48.05 9.59 -100.48
C GLU A 216 -48.91 9.19 -101.68
N GLU A 217 -49.24 7.91 -101.81
CA GLU A 217 -50.12 7.42 -102.88
C GLU A 217 -51.52 8.03 -102.79
N LEU A 218 -52.09 8.08 -101.57
CA LEU A 218 -53.38 8.70 -101.31
C LEU A 218 -53.38 10.19 -101.67
N LEU A 219 -52.36 10.93 -101.26
CA LEU A 219 -52.20 12.35 -101.61
C LEU A 219 -52.00 12.54 -103.11
N THR A 220 -51.22 11.70 -103.77
CA THR A 220 -51.01 11.74 -105.23
C THR A 220 -52.30 11.44 -105.99
N GLY A 221 -53.08 10.46 -105.52
CA GLY A 221 -54.41 10.15 -106.03
C GLY A 221 -55.38 11.32 -105.85
N THR A 222 -55.36 11.95 -104.67
CA THR A 222 -56.17 13.13 -104.35
C THR A 222 -55.77 14.33 -105.21
N LEU A 223 -54.47 14.59 -105.40
CA LEU A 223 -53.94 15.62 -106.29
C LEU A 223 -54.31 15.37 -107.76
N ARG A 224 -54.27 14.12 -108.24
CA ARG A 224 -54.78 13.74 -109.58
C ARG A 224 -56.28 13.99 -109.71
N SER A 225 -57.06 13.72 -108.67
CA SER A 225 -58.49 14.02 -108.63
C SER A 225 -58.77 15.52 -108.68
N VAL A 226 -58.05 16.31 -107.86
CA VAL A 226 -58.11 17.79 -107.87
C VAL A 226 -57.64 18.37 -109.20
N GLY A 227 -56.59 17.80 -109.81
CA GLY A 227 -56.10 18.17 -111.14
C GLY A 227 -57.15 17.94 -112.23
N ARG A 228 -57.83 16.79 -112.21
CA ARG A 228 -58.96 16.51 -113.10
C ARG A 228 -60.15 17.45 -112.85
N GLY A 229 -60.46 17.75 -111.58
CA GLY A 229 -61.47 18.75 -111.21
C GLY A 229 -61.13 20.17 -111.68
N ARG A 230 -59.85 20.58 -111.59
CA ARG A 230 -59.36 21.86 -112.15
C ARG A 230 -59.44 21.92 -113.67
N GLN A 231 -59.21 20.79 -114.34
CA GLN A 231 -59.29 20.71 -115.79
C GLN A 231 -60.74 20.66 -116.30
N GLN A 232 -61.69 20.17 -115.48
CA GLN A 232 -63.14 20.26 -115.73
C GLN A 232 -63.73 21.64 -115.40
N LEU A 233 -63.08 22.46 -114.56
CA LEU A 233 -63.50 23.83 -114.23
C LEU A 233 -62.88 24.91 -115.16
N ARG A 234 -62.43 24.53 -116.36
CA ARG A 234 -62.05 25.48 -117.43
C ARG A 234 -62.89 25.29 -118.70
N PRO A 235 -63.91 26.11 -118.94
CA PRO A 235 -64.44 26.38 -120.28
C PRO A 235 -63.76 27.61 -120.93
N ASN A 236 -63.75 27.63 -122.26
CA ASN A 236 -63.12 28.59 -123.18
C ASN A 236 -63.26 30.09 -122.86
N ALA A 237 -62.16 30.85 -123.03
CA ALA A 237 -62.16 32.19 -123.67
C ALA A 237 -60.73 32.63 -124.07
N ALA A 238 -60.65 33.31 -125.21
CA ALA A 238 -59.47 33.77 -125.91
C ALA A 238 -59.04 35.22 -125.54
N ALA A 239 -57.89 35.60 -126.09
CA ALA A 239 -57.44 36.94 -126.49
C ALA A 239 -56.77 37.88 -125.45
N ASP A 240 -55.64 38.45 -125.93
CA ASP A 240 -54.99 39.73 -125.57
C ASP A 240 -54.32 39.88 -124.18
N TYR A 241 -53.13 40.47 -123.99
CA TYR A 241 -52.23 41.26 -124.84
C TYR A 241 -50.74 41.02 -124.47
N ARG A 242 -49.89 41.50 -125.37
CA ARG A 242 -48.42 41.41 -125.51
C ARG A 242 -47.60 42.27 -124.52
N GLY A 243 -46.37 41.83 -124.19
CA GLY A 243 -45.21 42.69 -123.87
C GLY A 243 -44.48 42.36 -122.55
N SER A 244 -43.31 41.69 -122.61
CA SER A 244 -41.96 42.25 -122.35
C SER A 244 -41.63 42.40 -120.83
N ALA A 245 -40.51 41.99 -120.24
CA ALA A 245 -39.14 41.88 -120.74
C ALA A 245 -38.25 41.10 -119.72
N THR A 246 -37.14 40.55 -120.23
CA THR A 246 -35.77 40.53 -119.65
C THR A 246 -35.39 39.71 -118.41
N GLY A 247 -34.46 38.76 -118.66
CA GLY A 247 -33.21 38.52 -117.90
C GLY A 247 -33.32 37.72 -116.59
N ALA A 248 -32.35 36.92 -116.15
CA ALA A 248 -31.05 36.48 -116.62
C ALA A 248 -30.57 35.41 -115.59
N TYR A 249 -29.75 34.44 -116.02
CA TYR A 249 -28.57 33.85 -115.33
C TYR A 249 -28.59 33.71 -113.78
N ARG A 250 -28.21 32.60 -113.11
CA ARG A 250 -26.96 31.80 -113.18
C ARG A 250 -26.93 30.87 -111.92
N THR A 251 -26.31 29.69 -112.08
CA THR A 251 -25.30 29.01 -111.20
C THR A 251 -25.65 28.72 -109.71
N SER A 252 -25.05 27.79 -108.97
CA SER A 252 -23.80 27.02 -109.04
C SER A 252 -23.78 26.00 -107.89
N ALA A 253 -23.07 24.90 -108.12
CA ALA A 253 -22.18 24.16 -107.20
C ALA A 253 -22.83 23.38 -106.03
N ALA A 254 -22.70 22.06 -105.90
CA ALA A 254 -21.54 21.16 -105.94
C ALA A 254 -20.78 21.04 -104.60
N GLY A 255 -20.50 19.78 -104.24
CA GLY A 255 -19.54 19.33 -103.23
C GLY A 255 -20.11 19.21 -101.82
N ASP A 256 -19.80 18.20 -101.00
CA ASP A 256 -18.83 17.13 -101.15
C ASP A 256 -19.03 16.04 -100.10
N TYR A 257 -18.47 14.87 -100.40
CA TYR A 257 -18.35 13.67 -99.59
C TYR A 257 -17.49 13.85 -98.33
N ARG A 258 -17.80 13.05 -97.30
CA ARG A 258 -16.93 12.22 -96.43
C ARG A 258 -17.54 12.15 -95.02
N ALA A 259 -17.31 11.17 -94.15
CA ALA A 259 -16.83 9.79 -94.14
C ALA A 259 -16.58 9.48 -92.65
N ALA A 260 -16.79 8.22 -92.26
CA ALA A 260 -16.10 7.53 -91.17
C ALA A 260 -16.36 7.90 -89.69
N ALA A 261 -17.01 6.94 -89.03
CA ALA A 261 -16.45 6.11 -87.94
C ALA A 261 -16.36 6.65 -86.49
N ALA A 262 -17.06 5.91 -85.62
CA ALA A 262 -16.62 5.32 -84.35
C ALA A 262 -16.00 6.21 -83.26
N ALA A 263 -16.60 6.19 -82.07
CA ALA A 263 -16.10 5.43 -80.91
C ALA A 263 -16.87 5.81 -79.63
N ASP A 264 -16.94 4.83 -78.73
CA ASP A 264 -17.25 4.93 -77.31
C ASP A 264 -16.65 6.15 -76.60
N ASP A 265 -17.32 6.61 -75.54
CA ASP A 265 -16.87 6.39 -74.15
C ASP A 265 -17.50 7.46 -73.23
N ALA A 266 -18.32 7.03 -72.28
CA ALA A 266 -18.95 7.90 -71.27
C ALA A 266 -18.31 7.61 -69.92
N PRO A 267 -17.61 8.57 -69.28
CA PRO A 267 -16.96 8.31 -68.00
C PRO A 267 -17.91 8.60 -66.84
N GLU A 268 -17.95 7.64 -65.92
CA GLU A 268 -18.55 7.78 -64.60
C GLU A 268 -17.45 8.06 -63.54
N ARG A 269 -17.81 8.89 -62.55
CA ARG A 269 -17.26 9.03 -61.18
C ARG A 269 -16.21 10.12 -60.92
N GLN A 270 -16.52 10.97 -59.93
CA GLN A 270 -15.81 10.96 -58.63
C GLN A 270 -16.56 11.80 -57.58
N ALA A 271 -17.06 11.14 -56.54
CA ALA A 271 -17.56 11.77 -55.32
C ALA A 271 -16.44 11.79 -54.27
N THR A 272 -15.89 12.97 -53.99
CA THR A 272 -15.00 13.20 -52.84
C THR A 272 -15.83 13.47 -51.59
N ARG A 273 -15.90 12.51 -50.65
CA ARG A 273 -16.37 12.76 -49.28
C ARG A 273 -15.23 13.35 -48.44
N ARG A 274 -15.44 14.60 -48.00
CA ARG A 274 -14.64 15.30 -46.99
C ARG A 274 -15.06 14.88 -45.57
N ARG A 275 -14.03 14.87 -44.71
CA ARG A 275 -13.97 14.66 -43.25
C ARG A 275 -15.08 15.36 -42.44
N SER A 276 -15.44 14.76 -41.30
CA SER A 276 -15.44 15.49 -40.02
C SER A 276 -15.21 14.53 -38.84
N ARG A 277 -14.34 15.00 -37.92
CA ARG A 277 -14.06 14.47 -36.58
C ARG A 277 -14.97 15.20 -35.58
N HIS A 278 -15.06 14.62 -34.38
CA HIS A 278 -15.53 15.16 -33.08
C HIS A 278 -17.03 15.11 -32.74
N ALA A 279 -17.36 14.26 -31.76
CA ALA A 279 -17.98 14.67 -30.50
C ALA A 279 -17.78 13.59 -29.42
N GLU A 280 -16.81 13.81 -28.53
CA GLU A 280 -16.86 13.52 -27.09
C GLU A 280 -16.04 14.61 -26.39
#